data_AF-A0A8C5EFM0-F1
#
_entry.id   AF-A0A8C5EFM0-F1
#
_cell.length_a   1.000
_cell.length_b   1.000
_cell.length_c   1.000
_cell.angle_alpha   90.00
_cell.angle_beta   90.00
_cell.angle_gamma   90.00
#
_symmetry.space_group_name_H-M   'P 1'
#
loop_
_entity.id
_entity.type
_entity.pdbx_description
1 polymer ?
#
loop_
_entity_poly.entity_id
_entity_poly.type
_entity_poly.pdbx_seq_one_letter_code
_entity_poly.pdbx_strand_id
1 'polypeptide(L)'
;MVGKCEPLPTASSVERKECYYRLNDENLCESVLTSHVTLQECCCTLGAGWGDNCEVHPCPVNETDHFNRLCPSGRGFVPNGDSLYGLPISYSYTNADECTLFGQEVCEGGFCLDTKGSYECYCKTGQDYDPVRLQCRDIDECQDESICVGGQCLNTEGSYMCFCTHPMVLDPSSSQCVIVPEERAPELSICWEMVTKTQTCTRPLGPNRKTTYTECCCLYGEAWGMDCALCPPRNTGRHLTLMQTLLSPLMAGFPPPHHGLHVEECGILNGCENGRCVRVQEGYTCDCFDGYTLDLSHMACIDVNECSELETLQVPLCKNAKCINTIGSYRCVCLPGFKGSNKRNYCVQVETNLTSTPTQ
;
A
#
# COMPACT_ATOMS: atom_id res chain seq x y z
N MET A 1 -31.12 18.75 -37.65
CA MET A 1 -31.95 18.02 -38.64
C MET A 1 -32.39 16.74 -37.96
N VAL A 2 -33.69 16.55 -37.80
CA VAL A 2 -34.26 15.36 -37.15
C VAL A 2 -33.99 14.17 -38.06
N GLY A 3 -33.01 13.34 -37.69
CA GLY A 3 -32.70 12.11 -38.39
C GLY A 3 -33.92 11.19 -38.33
N LYS A 4 -34.45 10.84 -39.49
CA LYS A 4 -35.52 9.87 -39.62
C LYS A 4 -35.07 8.57 -38.95
N CYS A 5 -35.90 7.98 -38.10
CA CYS A 5 -35.77 6.58 -37.74
C CYS A 5 -35.88 5.77 -39.03
N GLU A 6 -34.74 5.34 -39.59
CA GLU A 6 -34.75 4.29 -40.60
C GLU A 6 -35.26 3.00 -39.95
N PRO A 7 -36.04 2.18 -40.69
CA PRO A 7 -36.55 0.94 -40.14
C PRO A 7 -35.38 0.04 -39.74
N LEU A 8 -35.47 -0.55 -38.55
CA LEU A 8 -34.57 -1.63 -38.11
C LEU A 8 -34.39 -2.63 -39.26
N PRO A 9 -33.16 -3.06 -39.57
CA PRO A 9 -32.93 -4.06 -40.60
C PRO A 9 -33.79 -5.29 -40.28
N THR A 10 -34.47 -5.81 -41.31
CA THR A 10 -35.29 -7.01 -41.18
C THR A 10 -34.44 -8.15 -40.62
N ALA A 11 -35.04 -8.96 -39.75
CA ALA A 11 -34.45 -10.00 -38.89
C ALA A 11 -33.74 -11.17 -39.61
N SER A 12 -32.99 -10.89 -40.68
CA SER A 12 -32.37 -11.84 -41.60
C SER A 12 -30.87 -11.56 -41.83
N SER A 13 -30.25 -10.62 -41.12
CA SER A 13 -28.81 -10.36 -41.30
C SER A 13 -27.97 -11.30 -40.44
N VAL A 14 -27.23 -12.18 -41.12
CA VAL A 14 -26.11 -13.00 -40.59
C VAL A 14 -24.92 -12.11 -40.14
N GLU A 15 -25.09 -10.79 -40.14
CA GLU A 15 -24.06 -9.82 -39.78
C GLU A 15 -23.85 -9.81 -38.28
N ARG A 16 -22.59 -9.95 -37.87
CA ARG A 16 -22.12 -9.82 -36.49
C ARG A 16 -21.39 -8.49 -36.37
N LYS A 17 -21.80 -7.65 -35.41
CA LYS A 17 -21.25 -6.30 -35.17
C LYS A 17 -21.07 -6.04 -33.69
N GLU A 18 -20.65 -4.83 -33.35
CA GLU A 18 -20.49 -4.36 -31.98
C GLU A 18 -21.84 -4.20 -31.26
N CYS A 19 -21.87 -4.69 -30.03
CA CYS A 19 -22.95 -4.51 -29.09
C CYS A 19 -22.49 -3.60 -27.96
N TYR A 20 -23.33 -2.64 -27.60
CA TYR A 20 -23.02 -1.62 -26.60
C TYR A 20 -23.95 -1.75 -25.39
N TYR A 21 -23.44 -1.72 -24.16
CA TYR A 21 -24.28 -1.84 -22.95
C TYR A 21 -24.94 -0.51 -22.56
N ARG A 22 -24.34 0.62 -22.93
CA ARG A 22 -24.88 1.97 -22.69
C ARG A 22 -24.68 2.90 -23.87
N LEU A 23 -25.64 3.82 -24.01
CA LEU A 23 -25.61 4.97 -24.92
C LEU A 23 -25.54 6.25 -24.09
N ASN A 24 -24.77 7.24 -24.53
CA ASN A 24 -24.72 8.57 -23.91
C ASN A 24 -25.90 9.44 -24.37
N ASP A 25 -26.07 10.62 -23.76
CA ASP A 25 -27.18 11.55 -24.03
C ASP A 25 -27.27 12.00 -25.52
N GLU A 26 -26.19 11.84 -26.29
CA GLU A 26 -26.14 12.10 -27.73
C GLU A 26 -26.28 10.83 -28.61
N ASN A 27 -26.72 9.69 -28.04
CA ASN A 27 -26.69 8.35 -28.65
C ASN A 27 -25.28 7.89 -29.08
N LEU A 28 -24.22 8.52 -28.53
CA LEU A 28 -22.84 8.11 -28.75
C LEU A 28 -22.50 6.95 -27.80
N CYS A 29 -21.94 5.87 -28.33
CA CYS A 29 -21.75 4.65 -27.57
C CYS A 29 -20.42 4.66 -26.81
N GLU A 30 -20.48 4.59 -25.48
CA GLU A 30 -19.29 4.68 -24.61
C GLU A 30 -18.71 3.32 -24.23
N SER A 31 -19.49 2.24 -24.36
CA SER A 31 -19.14 0.98 -23.74
C SER A 31 -19.50 -0.26 -24.55
N VAL A 32 -18.47 -0.81 -25.21
CA VAL A 32 -18.56 -2.01 -26.04
C VAL A 32 -18.57 -3.25 -25.15
N LEU A 33 -19.59 -4.11 -25.29
CA LEU A 33 -19.65 -5.44 -24.67
C LEU A 33 -18.85 -6.46 -25.46
N THR A 34 -19.02 -6.48 -26.78
CA THR A 34 -18.39 -7.44 -27.68
C THR A 34 -18.58 -6.98 -29.13
N SER A 35 -17.70 -7.42 -30.02
CA SER A 35 -17.68 -7.06 -31.44
C SER A 35 -18.30 -8.11 -32.38
N HIS A 36 -18.81 -9.23 -31.87
CA HIS A 36 -19.15 -10.40 -32.70
C HIS A 36 -20.54 -10.99 -32.43
N VAL A 37 -21.56 -10.14 -32.27
CA VAL A 37 -22.94 -10.58 -32.00
C VAL A 37 -23.93 -10.05 -33.03
N THR A 38 -24.99 -10.81 -33.25
CA THR A 38 -26.13 -10.41 -34.08
C THR A 38 -27.00 -9.38 -33.35
N LEU A 39 -27.83 -8.66 -34.12
CA LEU A 39 -28.78 -7.69 -33.57
C LEU A 39 -29.70 -8.30 -32.50
N GLN A 40 -30.14 -9.54 -32.71
CA GLN A 40 -30.99 -10.26 -31.76
C GLN A 40 -30.21 -10.72 -30.53
N GLU A 41 -29.00 -11.28 -30.71
CA GLU A 41 -28.12 -11.66 -29.58
C GLU A 41 -27.81 -10.44 -28.70
N CYS A 42 -27.64 -9.24 -29.28
CA CYS A 42 -27.38 -8.01 -28.52
C CYS A 42 -28.65 -7.43 -27.87
N CYS A 43 -29.68 -7.10 -28.65
CA CYS A 43 -30.84 -6.35 -28.15
C CYS A 43 -31.83 -7.20 -27.35
N CYS A 44 -31.84 -8.52 -27.50
CA CYS A 44 -32.67 -9.40 -26.68
C CYS A 44 -32.02 -9.79 -25.35
N THR A 45 -30.78 -9.37 -25.08
CA THR A 45 -30.04 -9.72 -23.84
C THR A 45 -29.71 -8.48 -23.00
N LEU A 46 -28.56 -7.84 -23.22
CA LEU A 46 -28.03 -6.73 -22.41
C LEU A 46 -27.81 -5.44 -23.21
N GLY A 47 -27.77 -5.53 -24.53
CA GLY A 47 -27.44 -4.40 -25.39
C GLY A 47 -28.42 -3.25 -25.30
N ALA A 48 -27.87 -2.04 -25.23
CA ALA A 48 -28.58 -0.77 -25.46
C ALA A 48 -28.44 -0.29 -26.91
N GLY A 49 -27.44 -0.76 -27.66
CA GLY A 49 -27.28 -0.46 -29.08
C GLY A 49 -26.44 -1.49 -29.82
N TRP A 50 -26.62 -1.54 -31.14
CA TRP A 50 -25.93 -2.46 -32.05
C TRP A 50 -25.51 -1.76 -33.34
N GLY A 51 -24.26 -1.91 -33.78
CA GLY A 51 -23.75 -1.23 -34.98
C GLY A 51 -22.24 -1.35 -35.18
N ASP A 52 -21.73 -0.60 -36.16
CA ASP A 52 -20.30 -0.49 -36.49
C ASP A 52 -19.97 0.95 -36.93
N ASN A 53 -18.70 1.36 -36.86
CA ASN A 53 -18.19 2.61 -37.44
C ASN A 53 -19.05 3.87 -37.12
N CYS A 54 -19.47 4.06 -35.87
CA CYS A 54 -20.30 5.17 -35.39
C CYS A 54 -21.75 5.22 -35.94
N GLU A 55 -22.21 4.22 -36.70
CA GLU A 55 -23.62 4.06 -37.10
C GLU A 55 -24.28 3.04 -36.19
N VAL A 56 -24.74 3.49 -35.03
CA VAL A 56 -25.34 2.61 -34.01
C VAL A 56 -26.85 2.73 -34.01
N HIS A 57 -27.53 1.59 -34.08
CA HIS A 57 -28.97 1.51 -33.91
C HIS A 57 -29.29 1.25 -32.43
N PRO A 58 -30.08 2.11 -31.77
CA PRO A 58 -30.50 1.87 -30.40
C PRO A 58 -31.41 0.64 -30.34
N CYS A 59 -31.23 -0.18 -29.33
CA CYS A 59 -32.08 -1.33 -29.08
C CYS A 59 -33.49 -0.87 -28.67
N PRO A 60 -34.55 -1.58 -29.10
CA PRO A 60 -35.91 -1.26 -28.69
C PRO A 60 -36.06 -1.31 -27.17
N VAL A 61 -36.80 -0.36 -26.60
CA VAL A 61 -37.12 -0.35 -25.16
C VAL A 61 -37.97 -1.59 -24.82
N ASN A 62 -37.68 -2.20 -23.68
CA ASN A 62 -38.42 -3.37 -23.16
C ASN A 62 -39.95 -3.13 -23.21
N GLU A 63 -40.71 -4.20 -23.45
CA GLU A 63 -42.19 -4.22 -23.47
C GLU A 63 -42.87 -3.41 -24.59
N THR A 64 -42.10 -2.82 -25.52
CA THR A 64 -42.67 -2.17 -26.71
C THR A 64 -43.03 -3.18 -27.80
N ASP A 65 -43.98 -2.84 -28.69
CA ASP A 65 -44.31 -3.67 -29.85
C ASP A 65 -43.11 -3.93 -30.78
N HIS A 66 -42.14 -3.00 -30.81
CA HIS A 66 -40.89 -3.19 -31.54
C HIS A 66 -40.00 -4.23 -30.85
N PHE A 67 -39.89 -4.18 -29.52
CA PHE A 67 -39.17 -5.19 -28.74
C PHE A 67 -39.81 -6.57 -28.88
N ASN A 68 -41.12 -6.69 -28.71
CA ASN A 68 -41.84 -7.97 -28.79
C ASN A 68 -41.76 -8.62 -30.19
N ARG A 69 -41.59 -7.82 -31.25
CA ARG A 69 -41.35 -8.34 -32.60
C ARG A 69 -39.91 -8.83 -32.80
N LEU A 70 -38.94 -8.16 -32.18
CA LEU A 70 -37.52 -8.54 -32.28
C LEU A 70 -37.19 -9.74 -31.35
N CYS A 71 -37.78 -9.74 -30.15
CA CYS A 71 -37.54 -10.67 -29.06
C CYS A 71 -38.87 -11.29 -28.59
N PRO A 72 -39.50 -12.17 -29.40
CA PRO A 72 -40.83 -12.71 -29.12
C PRO A 72 -40.90 -13.60 -27.87
N SER A 73 -39.78 -14.20 -27.46
CA SER A 73 -39.67 -15.01 -26.24
C SER A 73 -39.32 -14.17 -25.00
N GLY A 74 -39.20 -12.86 -25.13
CA GLY A 74 -38.75 -11.98 -24.07
C GLY A 74 -37.23 -11.86 -23.98
N ARG A 75 -36.76 -11.14 -22.96
CA ARG A 75 -35.34 -10.89 -22.71
C ARG A 75 -34.63 -12.16 -22.22
N GLY A 76 -33.37 -12.36 -22.62
CA GLY A 76 -32.56 -13.54 -22.29
C GLY A 76 -32.77 -14.75 -23.23
N PHE A 77 -33.56 -14.60 -24.29
CA PHE A 77 -33.82 -15.67 -25.25
C PHE A 77 -33.57 -15.19 -26.67
N VAL A 78 -32.87 -16.03 -27.43
CA VAL A 78 -32.66 -15.82 -28.88
C VAL A 78 -33.49 -16.83 -29.67
N PRO A 79 -34.14 -16.40 -30.78
CA PRO A 79 -34.89 -17.32 -31.63
C PRO A 79 -33.93 -18.29 -32.31
N ASN A 80 -34.32 -19.57 -32.38
CA ASN A 80 -33.56 -20.56 -33.14
C ASN A 80 -33.55 -20.15 -34.62
N GLY A 81 -32.38 -20.14 -35.24
CA GLY A 81 -32.15 -19.67 -36.62
C GLY A 81 -32.88 -20.46 -37.73
N ASP A 82 -33.88 -21.25 -37.40
CA ASP A 82 -34.70 -22.03 -38.33
C ASP A 82 -35.88 -21.17 -38.82
N SER A 83 -35.55 -20.14 -39.60
CA SER A 83 -36.54 -19.37 -40.36
C SER A 83 -36.79 -20.04 -41.70
N LEU A 84 -37.70 -21.01 -41.74
CA LEU A 84 -38.23 -21.48 -43.02
C LEU A 84 -39.12 -20.36 -43.61
N TYR A 85 -38.66 -19.72 -44.69
CA TYR A 85 -39.36 -18.65 -45.43
C TYR A 85 -39.49 -17.27 -44.74
N GLY A 86 -38.62 -16.93 -43.78
CA GLY A 86 -38.59 -15.57 -43.20
C GLY A 86 -39.83 -15.22 -42.37
N LEU A 87 -40.60 -16.23 -41.96
CA LEU A 87 -41.66 -16.12 -40.97
C LEU A 87 -41.25 -16.96 -39.76
N PRO A 88 -41.31 -16.41 -38.52
CA PRO A 88 -40.92 -17.15 -37.34
C PRO A 88 -41.89 -18.32 -37.14
N ILE A 89 -41.40 -19.55 -37.27
CA ILE A 89 -42.15 -20.73 -36.85
C ILE A 89 -42.20 -20.67 -35.32
N SER A 90 -43.42 -20.45 -34.83
CA SER A 90 -43.72 -20.31 -33.43
C SER A 90 -43.02 -21.40 -32.56
N TYR A 91 -42.40 -20.92 -31.47
CA TYR A 91 -42.01 -21.64 -30.25
C TYR A 91 -40.59 -22.24 -30.11
N SER A 92 -39.68 -22.12 -31.08
CA SER A 92 -38.31 -22.62 -30.90
C SER A 92 -37.35 -21.51 -30.48
N TYR A 93 -37.03 -21.43 -29.18
CA TYR A 93 -36.08 -20.48 -28.62
C TYR A 93 -34.98 -21.22 -27.85
N THR A 94 -33.78 -20.66 -27.87
CA THR A 94 -32.68 -21.09 -27.01
C THR A 94 -32.40 -20.03 -25.96
N ASN A 95 -31.91 -20.48 -24.82
CA ASN A 95 -31.31 -19.59 -23.84
C ASN A 95 -30.18 -18.81 -24.52
N ALA A 96 -30.15 -17.50 -24.33
CA ALA A 96 -29.01 -16.72 -24.75
C ALA A 96 -27.93 -16.92 -23.69
N ASP A 97 -26.86 -17.63 -24.03
CA ASP A 97 -25.74 -17.80 -23.11
C ASP A 97 -24.93 -16.50 -23.08
N GLU A 98 -25.27 -15.59 -22.16
CA GLU A 98 -24.60 -14.30 -22.04
C GLU A 98 -23.12 -14.44 -21.71
N CYS A 99 -22.74 -15.51 -21.00
CA CYS A 99 -21.36 -15.80 -20.63
C CYS A 99 -20.52 -16.20 -21.85
N THR A 100 -21.11 -16.92 -22.81
CA THR A 100 -20.45 -17.25 -24.09
C THR A 100 -20.48 -16.07 -25.07
N LEU A 101 -21.56 -15.28 -25.09
CA LEU A 101 -21.74 -14.17 -26.02
C LEU A 101 -20.88 -12.95 -25.67
N PHE A 102 -20.80 -12.61 -24.38
CA PHE A 102 -20.14 -11.40 -23.89
C PHE A 102 -18.91 -11.69 -23.02
N GLY A 103 -18.74 -12.92 -22.52
CA GLY A 103 -17.54 -13.33 -21.80
C GLY A 103 -17.34 -12.57 -20.49
N GLN A 104 -16.10 -12.14 -20.27
CA GLN A 104 -15.68 -11.46 -19.04
C GLN A 104 -16.23 -10.02 -18.93
N GLU A 105 -16.68 -9.42 -20.03
CA GLU A 105 -17.15 -8.03 -20.09
C GLU A 105 -18.49 -7.81 -19.37
N VAL A 106 -19.24 -8.89 -19.11
CA VAL A 106 -20.51 -8.85 -18.37
C VAL A 106 -20.31 -9.05 -16.86
N CYS A 107 -19.23 -9.73 -16.47
CA CYS A 107 -18.86 -9.98 -15.08
C CYS A 107 -17.39 -9.62 -14.86
N GLU A 108 -17.01 -8.35 -15.04
CA GLU A 108 -15.62 -7.93 -14.89
C GLU A 108 -15.14 -8.20 -13.46
N GLY A 109 -14.03 -8.94 -13.31
CA GLY A 109 -13.50 -9.33 -11.99
C GLY A 109 -14.17 -10.52 -11.30
N GLY A 110 -15.22 -11.11 -11.90
CA GLY A 110 -15.94 -12.28 -11.38
C GLY A 110 -16.07 -13.44 -12.37
N PHE A 111 -16.90 -14.43 -12.01
CA PHE A 111 -17.25 -15.57 -12.87
C PHE A 111 -18.71 -15.45 -13.33
N CYS A 112 -18.94 -15.56 -14.63
CA CYS A 112 -20.28 -15.57 -15.20
C CYS A 112 -20.84 -17.00 -15.19
N LEU A 113 -22.07 -17.18 -14.70
CA LEU A 113 -22.85 -18.41 -14.83
C LEU A 113 -24.12 -18.13 -15.63
N ASP A 114 -24.29 -18.86 -16.73
CA ASP A 114 -25.50 -18.81 -17.55
C ASP A 114 -26.67 -19.46 -16.79
N THR A 115 -27.81 -18.76 -16.76
CA THR A 115 -29.05 -19.25 -16.18
C THR A 115 -30.18 -19.15 -17.20
N LYS A 116 -31.30 -19.83 -16.98
CA LYS A 116 -32.38 -19.79 -17.97
C LYS A 116 -33.04 -18.39 -18.00
N GLY A 117 -32.79 -17.65 -19.06
CA GLY A 117 -33.32 -16.31 -19.34
C GLY A 117 -32.50 -15.17 -18.73
N SER A 118 -31.34 -15.46 -18.14
CA SER A 118 -30.45 -14.45 -17.54
C SER A 118 -29.08 -15.07 -17.19
N TYR A 119 -28.22 -14.33 -16.52
CA TYR A 119 -26.95 -14.82 -16.00
C TYR A 119 -26.76 -14.33 -14.56
N GLU A 120 -25.92 -15.04 -13.82
CA GLU A 120 -25.49 -14.64 -12.48
C GLU A 120 -23.98 -14.42 -12.47
N CYS A 121 -23.54 -13.28 -11.94
CA CYS A 121 -22.13 -12.99 -11.72
C CYS A 121 -21.73 -13.35 -10.29
N TYR A 122 -20.75 -14.24 -10.16
CA TYR A 122 -20.16 -14.62 -8.89
C TYR A 122 -18.84 -13.87 -8.69
N CYS A 123 -18.85 -12.93 -7.76
CA CYS A 123 -17.66 -12.18 -7.38
C CYS A 123 -16.79 -12.96 -6.40
N LYS A 124 -15.54 -12.52 -6.25
CA LYS A 124 -14.65 -13.05 -5.23
C LYS A 124 -15.20 -12.73 -3.83
N THR A 125 -14.77 -13.48 -2.82
CA THR A 125 -15.13 -13.18 -1.42
C THR A 125 -14.80 -11.71 -1.08
N GLY A 126 -15.71 -11.04 -0.38
CA GLY A 126 -15.58 -9.61 -0.01
C GLY A 126 -15.94 -8.63 -1.13
N GLN A 127 -16.47 -9.12 -2.26
CA GLN A 127 -16.91 -8.28 -3.37
C GLN A 127 -18.37 -8.58 -3.73
N ASP A 128 -19.07 -7.55 -4.21
CA ASP A 128 -20.44 -7.64 -4.72
C ASP A 128 -20.52 -7.16 -6.18
N TYR A 129 -21.49 -7.65 -6.92
CA TYR A 129 -21.65 -7.33 -8.34
C TYR A 129 -22.42 -6.02 -8.53
N ASP A 130 -21.83 -5.05 -9.24
CA ASP A 130 -22.48 -3.81 -9.62
C ASP A 130 -23.09 -3.95 -11.04
N PRO A 131 -24.41 -4.18 -11.19
CA PRO A 131 -25.05 -4.40 -12.48
C PRO A 131 -25.07 -3.14 -13.36
N VAL A 132 -24.80 -1.96 -12.78
CA VAL A 132 -24.68 -0.71 -13.52
C VAL A 132 -23.30 -0.65 -14.17
N ARG A 133 -22.25 -1.13 -13.52
CA ARG A 133 -20.89 -1.09 -14.08
C ARG A 133 -20.46 -2.41 -14.72
N LEU A 134 -21.26 -3.47 -14.59
CA LEU A 134 -20.96 -4.83 -15.05
C LEU A 134 -19.67 -5.39 -14.43
N GLN A 135 -19.32 -4.94 -13.23
CA GLN A 135 -18.07 -5.31 -12.56
C GLN A 135 -18.30 -5.70 -11.10
N CYS A 136 -17.47 -6.59 -10.60
CA CYS A 136 -17.33 -6.88 -9.18
C CYS A 136 -16.63 -5.71 -8.49
N ARG A 137 -17.20 -5.28 -7.36
CA ARG A 137 -16.69 -4.18 -6.56
C ARG A 137 -16.54 -4.63 -5.13
N ASP A 138 -15.50 -4.12 -4.51
CA ASP A 138 -15.24 -4.28 -3.10
C ASP A 138 -16.43 -3.84 -2.24
N ILE A 139 -16.82 -4.68 -1.28
CA ILE A 139 -17.84 -4.35 -0.29
C ILE A 139 -17.14 -3.53 0.80
N ASP A 140 -17.57 -2.29 1.01
CA ASP A 140 -17.03 -1.50 2.12
C ASP A 140 -17.72 -1.89 3.44
N GLU A 141 -17.15 -2.87 4.14
CA GLU A 141 -17.72 -3.35 5.41
C GLU A 141 -17.67 -2.29 6.52
N CYS A 142 -16.84 -1.24 6.37
CA CYS A 142 -16.76 -0.15 7.34
C CYS A 142 -17.96 0.80 7.29
N GLN A 143 -18.85 0.67 6.31
CA GLN A 143 -20.14 1.36 6.30
C GLN A 143 -21.15 0.74 7.29
N ASP A 144 -20.93 -0.49 7.72
CA ASP A 144 -21.75 -1.16 8.73
C ASP A 144 -21.21 -0.86 10.14
N GLU A 145 -22.00 -0.15 10.96
CA GLU A 145 -21.63 0.22 12.33
C GLU A 145 -21.48 -1.00 13.28
N SER A 146 -21.95 -2.18 12.88
CA SER A 146 -21.78 -3.42 13.64
C SER A 146 -20.39 -4.06 13.46
N ILE A 147 -19.60 -3.57 12.50
CA ILE A 147 -18.25 -4.06 12.20
C ILE A 147 -17.21 -3.30 13.04
N CYS A 148 -16.19 -4.02 13.54
CA CYS A 148 -15.11 -3.47 14.37
C CYS A 148 -15.56 -2.72 15.65
N VAL A 149 -16.57 -3.22 16.37
CA VAL A 149 -17.05 -2.60 17.62
C VAL A 149 -15.90 -2.43 18.62
N GLY A 150 -15.68 -1.20 19.09
CA GLY A 150 -14.58 -0.85 20.01
C GLY A 150 -13.24 -0.52 19.34
N GLY A 151 -13.19 -0.53 18.00
CA GLY A 151 -12.01 -0.23 17.19
C GLY A 151 -12.29 0.78 16.08
N GLN A 152 -11.29 0.96 15.21
CA GLN A 152 -11.40 1.64 13.93
C GLN A 152 -11.43 0.60 12.82
N CYS A 153 -12.30 0.79 11.84
CA CYS A 153 -12.37 -0.06 10.66
C CYS A 153 -11.57 0.55 9.51
N LEU A 154 -10.84 -0.28 8.78
CA LEU A 154 -10.20 0.05 7.51
C LEU A 154 -10.66 -0.92 6.44
N ASN A 155 -11.30 -0.39 5.40
CA ASN A 155 -11.69 -1.17 4.24
C ASN A 155 -10.47 -1.50 3.37
N THR A 156 -10.36 -2.74 2.91
CA THR A 156 -9.27 -3.22 2.06
C THR A 156 -9.84 -4.02 0.89
N GLU A 157 -9.07 -4.23 -0.18
CA GLU A 157 -9.61 -4.95 -1.33
C GLU A 157 -9.92 -6.42 -1.00
N GLY A 158 -11.20 -6.77 -0.97
CA GLY A 158 -11.78 -8.09 -0.68
C GLY A 158 -11.96 -8.41 0.80
N SER A 159 -11.74 -7.45 1.72
CA SER A 159 -11.88 -7.66 3.17
C SER A 159 -11.78 -6.33 3.91
N TYR A 160 -11.98 -6.33 5.22
CA TYR A 160 -11.64 -5.21 6.09
C TYR A 160 -10.62 -5.62 7.16
N MET A 161 -10.03 -4.63 7.82
CA MET A 161 -9.20 -4.81 9.01
C MET A 161 -9.72 -3.95 10.15
N CYS A 162 -9.72 -4.50 11.37
CA CYS A 162 -10.09 -3.80 12.59
C CYS A 162 -8.85 -3.47 13.43
N PHE A 163 -8.73 -2.20 13.86
CA PHE A 163 -7.70 -1.74 14.78
C PHE A 163 -8.34 -1.38 16.12
N CYS A 164 -8.06 -2.18 17.14
CA CYS A 164 -8.67 -1.98 18.44
C CYS A 164 -8.05 -0.80 19.19
N THR A 165 -8.91 -0.06 19.89
CA THR A 165 -8.44 1.00 20.78
C THR A 165 -7.97 0.37 22.10
N HIS A 166 -6.73 0.63 22.51
CA HIS A 166 -6.20 0.12 23.78
C HIS A 166 -7.12 0.54 24.96
N PRO A 167 -7.41 -0.37 25.93
CA PRO A 167 -6.81 -1.67 26.19
C PRO A 167 -7.46 -2.87 25.47
N MET A 168 -8.33 -2.61 24.49
CA MET A 168 -9.03 -3.67 23.77
C MET A 168 -8.10 -4.34 22.76
N VAL A 169 -8.25 -5.65 22.60
CA VAL A 169 -7.49 -6.50 21.67
C VAL A 169 -8.46 -7.18 20.72
N LEU A 170 -8.02 -7.43 19.48
CA LEU A 170 -8.85 -8.08 18.48
C LEU A 170 -9.07 -9.55 18.84
N ASP A 171 -10.32 -9.96 18.98
CA ASP A 171 -10.67 -11.35 19.19
C ASP A 171 -10.49 -12.15 17.87
N PRO A 172 -9.71 -13.25 17.86
CA PRO A 172 -9.44 -14.02 16.64
C PRO A 172 -10.67 -14.70 16.02
N SER A 173 -11.78 -14.81 16.76
CA SER A 173 -12.96 -15.59 16.37
C SER A 173 -14.14 -14.72 15.94
N SER A 174 -14.15 -13.44 16.32
CA SER A 174 -15.33 -12.58 16.17
C SER A 174 -15.06 -11.23 15.50
N SER A 175 -13.83 -10.93 15.08
CA SER A 175 -13.43 -9.63 14.49
C SER A 175 -13.85 -8.43 15.34
N GLN A 176 -14.07 -8.65 16.64
CA GLN A 176 -14.52 -7.65 17.60
C GLN A 176 -13.39 -7.34 18.57
N CYS A 177 -13.35 -6.10 19.02
CA CYS A 177 -12.41 -5.70 20.06
C CYS A 177 -12.97 -6.11 21.42
N VAL A 178 -12.20 -6.91 22.14
CA VAL A 178 -12.56 -7.37 23.49
C VAL A 178 -11.57 -6.83 24.50
N ILE A 179 -12.05 -6.52 25.70
CA ILE A 179 -11.18 -6.16 26.82
C ILE A 179 -10.58 -7.44 27.36
N VAL A 180 -9.28 -7.63 27.17
CA VAL A 180 -8.56 -8.70 27.86
C VAL A 180 -8.33 -8.31 29.33
N PRO A 181 -8.55 -9.23 30.28
CA PRO A 181 -8.25 -8.99 31.69
C PRO A 181 -6.77 -8.62 31.87
N GLU A 182 -6.53 -7.62 32.72
CA GLU A 182 -5.23 -6.97 32.97
C GLU A 182 -4.10 -7.97 33.30
N GLU A 183 -4.41 -9.12 33.92
CA GLU A 183 -3.44 -10.17 34.25
C GLU A 183 -2.85 -10.93 33.04
N ARG A 184 -3.44 -10.80 31.84
CA ARG A 184 -2.95 -11.43 30.60
C ARG A 184 -2.45 -10.44 29.55
N ALA A 185 -2.64 -9.14 29.75
CA ALA A 185 -2.11 -8.14 28.85
C ALA A 185 -0.61 -7.95 29.15
N PRO A 186 0.28 -7.99 28.15
CA PRO A 186 1.69 -7.70 28.38
C PRO A 186 1.84 -6.23 28.79
N GLU A 187 2.37 -5.99 30.00
CA GLU A 187 2.65 -4.63 30.51
C GLU A 187 3.59 -3.84 29.57
N LEU A 188 4.44 -4.56 28.83
CA LEU A 188 5.41 -4.01 27.89
C LEU A 188 5.29 -4.67 26.52
N SER A 189 5.20 -3.86 25.46
CA SER A 189 5.13 -4.34 24.08
C SER A 189 5.91 -3.43 23.12
N ILE A 190 5.90 -3.81 21.83
CA ILE A 190 6.62 -3.11 20.77
C ILE A 190 5.98 -1.73 20.55
N CYS A 191 6.80 -0.70 20.49
CA CYS A 191 6.37 0.64 20.06
C CYS A 191 6.71 0.83 18.58
N TRP A 192 5.75 1.28 17.80
CA TRP A 192 5.91 1.55 16.37
C TRP A 192 6.03 3.04 16.13
N GLU A 193 7.16 3.45 15.56
CA GLU A 193 7.44 4.87 15.33
C GLU A 193 6.69 5.44 14.12
N MET A 194 6.27 4.59 13.19
CA MET A 194 5.51 5.01 12.02
C MET A 194 4.39 4.03 11.69
N VAL A 195 3.24 4.60 11.32
CA VAL A 195 2.12 3.86 10.75
C VAL A 195 1.90 4.37 9.33
N THR A 196 1.79 3.47 8.36
CA THR A 196 1.52 3.83 6.97
C THR A 196 0.08 4.33 6.80
N LYS A 197 -0.22 4.93 5.63
CA LYS A 197 -1.60 5.29 5.28
C LYS A 197 -2.56 4.09 5.23
N THR A 198 -2.03 2.89 5.02
CA THR A 198 -2.76 1.61 5.06
C THR A 198 -2.83 1.03 6.49
N GLN A 199 -2.57 1.84 7.52
CA GLN A 199 -2.56 1.48 8.94
C GLN A 199 -1.64 0.29 9.27
N THR A 200 -0.54 0.16 8.52
CA THR A 200 0.48 -0.86 8.77
C THR A 200 1.57 -0.28 9.67
N CYS A 201 1.80 -0.93 10.80
CA CYS A 201 2.87 -0.58 11.72
C CYS A 201 4.24 -0.90 11.14
N THR A 202 5.12 0.10 11.10
CA THR A 202 6.47 -0.01 10.55
C THR A 202 7.47 0.68 11.47
N ARG A 203 8.75 0.29 11.37
CA ARG A 203 9.87 0.87 12.15
C ARG A 203 9.63 0.77 13.68
N PRO A 204 9.90 -0.40 14.28
CA PRO A 204 9.83 -0.53 15.74
C PRO A 204 10.90 0.35 16.40
N LEU A 205 10.61 0.83 17.62
CA LEU A 205 11.45 1.75 18.42
C LEU A 205 12.75 1.07 18.92
N GLY A 206 13.57 0.57 18.00
CA GLY A 206 14.74 -0.26 18.27
C GLY A 206 14.43 -1.77 18.26
N PRO A 207 15.45 -2.62 18.06
CA PRO A 207 15.28 -4.06 17.81
C PRO A 207 14.73 -4.86 19.01
N ASN A 208 14.83 -4.34 20.24
CA ASN A 208 14.37 -5.04 21.46
C ASN A 208 13.72 -4.13 22.50
N ARG A 209 13.41 -2.87 22.15
CA ARG A 209 12.80 -1.95 23.12
C ARG A 209 11.32 -2.27 23.26
N LYS A 210 10.93 -2.64 24.47
CA LYS A 210 9.52 -2.76 24.85
C LYS A 210 9.18 -1.58 25.75
N THR A 211 7.99 -1.03 25.55
CA THR A 211 7.50 0.16 26.25
C THR A 211 6.08 -0.08 26.70
N THR A 212 5.60 0.72 27.64
CA THR A 212 4.17 0.77 27.98
C THR A 212 3.39 1.50 26.89
N TYR A 213 2.08 1.25 26.79
CA TYR A 213 1.21 1.98 25.86
C TYR A 213 1.30 3.49 26.07
N THR A 214 1.27 3.92 27.33
CA THR A 214 1.42 5.32 27.76
C THR A 214 2.73 5.94 27.29
N GLU A 215 3.86 5.26 27.51
CA GLU A 215 5.18 5.77 27.13
C GLU A 215 5.29 5.89 25.60
N CYS A 216 4.92 4.84 24.87
CA CYS A 216 4.97 4.84 23.41
C CYS A 216 4.11 5.96 22.81
N CYS A 217 2.83 6.00 23.12
CA CYS A 217 1.89 6.91 22.49
C CYS A 217 2.03 8.38 22.91
N CYS A 218 2.68 8.67 24.02
CA CYS A 218 2.96 10.05 24.43
C CYS A 218 4.29 10.56 23.91
N LEU A 219 5.33 9.73 23.86
CA LEU A 219 6.70 10.20 23.67
C LEU A 219 7.27 9.85 22.29
N TYR A 220 6.95 8.68 21.74
CA TYR A 220 7.77 8.09 20.68
C TYR A 220 7.01 7.63 19.45
N GLY A 221 5.90 6.92 19.64
CA GLY A 221 5.26 6.13 18.60
C GLY A 221 3.89 6.63 18.17
N GLU A 222 3.46 6.08 17.03
CA GLU A 222 2.15 6.30 16.42
C GLU A 222 1.24 5.05 16.60
N ALA A 223 1.81 3.91 17.02
CA ALA A 223 1.06 2.73 17.43
C ALA A 223 1.85 1.85 18.40
N TRP A 224 1.14 0.97 19.12
CA TRP A 224 1.71 0.12 20.16
C TRP A 224 1.17 -1.32 20.08
N GLY A 225 2.00 -2.29 20.43
CA GLY A 225 1.60 -3.69 20.52
C GLY A 225 1.85 -4.49 19.25
N MET A 226 1.64 -5.80 19.37
CA MET A 226 1.71 -6.72 18.21
C MET A 226 0.52 -6.51 17.26
N ASP A 227 -0.64 -6.14 17.82
CA ASP A 227 -1.88 -5.89 17.06
C ASP A 227 -1.95 -4.47 16.45
N CYS A 228 -0.83 -3.73 16.48
CA CYS A 228 -0.76 -2.37 15.91
C CYS A 228 -1.85 -1.42 16.45
N ALA A 229 -2.08 -1.41 17.76
CA ALA A 229 -3.09 -0.54 18.36
C ALA A 229 -2.67 0.92 18.20
N LEU A 230 -3.45 1.67 17.41
CA LEU A 230 -3.12 3.04 17.05
C LEU A 230 -3.09 3.95 18.27
N CYS A 231 -2.10 4.84 18.31
CA CYS A 231 -2.03 5.87 19.30
C CYS A 231 -3.08 6.95 19.02
N PRO A 232 -3.61 7.64 20.05
CA PRO A 232 -4.56 8.71 19.83
C PRO A 232 -3.88 9.86 19.09
N PRO A 233 -4.57 10.51 18.14
CA PRO A 233 -3.98 11.61 17.39
C PRO A 233 -3.47 12.71 18.33
N ARG A 234 -2.31 13.29 18.00
CA ARG A 234 -1.72 14.38 18.78
C ARG A 234 -2.73 15.53 18.93
N ASN A 235 -2.70 16.19 20.09
CA ASN A 235 -3.62 17.28 20.47
C ASN A 235 -5.10 16.90 20.62
N THR A 236 -5.46 15.61 20.65
CA THR A 236 -6.79 15.19 21.07
C THR A 236 -6.90 15.14 22.60
N GLY A 237 -8.12 15.29 23.12
CA GLY A 237 -8.37 15.15 24.56
C GLY A 237 -7.86 13.81 25.12
N ARG A 238 -7.98 12.73 24.34
CA ARG A 238 -7.44 11.40 24.70
C ARG A 238 -5.91 11.40 24.82
N HIS A 239 -5.20 12.02 23.88
CA HIS A 239 -3.74 12.15 23.94
C HIS A 239 -3.29 12.97 25.15
N LEU A 240 -3.99 14.06 25.46
CA LEU A 240 -3.71 14.89 26.64
C LEU A 240 -3.96 14.14 27.95
N THR A 241 -5.02 13.32 28.03
CA THR A 241 -5.28 12.47 29.19
C THR A 241 -4.17 11.44 29.38
N LEU A 242 -3.70 10.79 28.31
CA LEU A 242 -2.56 9.87 28.37
C LEU A 242 -1.28 10.53 28.88
N MET A 243 -1.00 11.76 28.42
CA MET A 243 0.12 12.56 28.92
C MET A 243 -0.05 12.90 30.40
N GLN A 244 -1.27 13.19 30.85
CA GLN A 244 -1.57 13.41 32.26
C GLN A 244 -1.42 12.14 33.11
N THR A 245 -1.68 10.94 32.56
CA THR A 245 -1.46 9.67 33.25
C THR A 245 0.03 9.43 33.51
N LEU A 246 0.89 9.77 32.55
CA LEU A 246 2.35 9.80 32.73
C LEU A 246 2.81 10.80 33.81
N LEU A 247 2.02 11.84 34.06
CA LEU A 247 2.29 12.91 35.03
C LEU A 247 1.53 12.74 36.36
N SER A 248 0.71 11.68 36.53
CA SER A 248 -0.20 11.54 37.67
C SER A 248 0.46 10.88 38.90
N PRO A 249 0.17 11.39 40.12
CA PRO A 249 0.79 10.93 41.37
C PRO A 249 0.24 9.61 41.92
N LEU A 250 -0.70 8.91 41.27
CA LEU A 250 -1.10 7.55 41.68
C LEU A 250 -0.09 6.48 41.24
N MET A 251 0.80 6.82 40.30
CA MET A 251 2.07 6.14 40.10
C MET A 251 3.13 6.61 41.10
N ALA A 252 2.82 7.42 42.12
CA ALA A 252 3.78 7.84 43.16
C ALA A 252 4.12 6.75 44.21
N GLY A 253 3.64 5.52 44.00
CA GLY A 253 4.24 4.32 44.59
C GLY A 253 5.46 3.80 43.81
N PHE A 254 5.57 4.20 42.53
CA PHE A 254 6.83 4.26 41.81
C PHE A 254 7.43 5.67 42.03
N PRO A 255 8.76 5.81 42.16
CA PRO A 255 9.33 7.09 42.59
C PRO A 255 9.04 8.20 41.57
N PRO A 256 8.61 9.40 42.00
CA PRO A 256 8.52 10.60 41.14
C PRO A 256 9.93 10.99 40.66
N PRO A 257 10.05 11.82 39.59
CA PRO A 257 11.27 11.95 38.80
C PRO A 257 12.40 12.50 39.66
N HIS A 258 13.26 11.59 40.12
CA HIS A 258 14.54 11.95 40.67
C HIS A 258 15.43 12.37 39.51
N HIS A 259 15.85 13.62 39.56
CA HIS A 259 17.07 14.14 38.97
C HIS A 259 18.12 13.04 38.79
N GLY A 260 18.64 12.94 37.56
CA GLY A 260 19.76 12.08 37.20
C GLY A 260 19.30 10.74 36.63
N LEU A 261 19.41 10.63 35.30
CA LEU A 261 19.50 9.35 34.58
C LEU A 261 20.30 8.35 35.41
N HIS A 262 19.70 7.22 35.74
CA HIS A 262 20.31 6.24 36.62
C HIS A 262 21.42 5.47 35.88
N VAL A 263 22.53 5.35 36.59
CA VAL A 263 23.77 4.58 36.40
C VAL A 263 23.73 3.24 35.61
N GLU A 264 22.57 2.62 35.40
CA GLU A 264 22.43 1.33 34.72
C GLU A 264 22.16 1.45 33.21
N GLU A 265 21.98 2.68 32.69
CA GLU A 265 21.69 2.96 31.27
C GLU A 265 22.90 2.87 30.32
N CYS A 266 24.07 2.54 30.84
CA CYS A 266 25.31 2.38 30.07
C CYS A 266 25.34 1.10 29.19
N GLY A 267 24.17 0.60 28.78
CA GLY A 267 24.04 -0.65 28.02
C GLY A 267 22.66 -0.96 27.40
N ILE A 268 21.72 0.00 27.36
CA ILE A 268 20.37 -0.25 26.81
C ILE A 268 20.14 0.46 25.46
N LEU A 269 20.92 1.48 25.14
CA LEU A 269 20.90 2.15 23.85
C LEU A 269 22.33 2.16 23.30
N ASN A 270 22.50 1.94 22.00
CA ASN A 270 23.75 2.14 21.26
C ASN A 270 24.21 3.63 21.26
N GLY A 271 24.10 4.35 22.38
CA GLY A 271 24.35 5.78 22.49
C GLY A 271 25.83 6.13 22.35
N CYS A 272 26.74 5.29 22.86
CA CYS A 272 28.18 5.46 22.69
C CYS A 272 28.74 4.48 21.66
N GLU A 273 28.18 4.45 20.45
CA GLU A 273 28.82 3.74 19.34
C GLU A 273 30.20 4.37 19.06
N ASN A 274 31.27 3.57 19.08
CA ASN A 274 32.68 4.02 19.00
C ASN A 274 33.23 4.82 20.21
N GLY A 275 32.69 4.58 21.41
CA GLY A 275 33.25 5.11 22.66
C GLY A 275 32.92 4.29 23.90
N ARG A 276 33.55 4.63 25.03
CA ARG A 276 33.24 4.09 26.34
C ARG A 276 32.29 5.02 27.07
N CYS A 277 31.15 4.54 27.52
CA CYS A 277 30.28 5.35 28.37
C CYS A 277 30.90 5.57 29.76
N VAL A 278 30.87 6.83 30.24
CA VAL A 278 31.40 7.27 31.54
C VAL A 278 30.34 8.02 32.34
N ARG A 279 30.38 7.85 33.66
CA ARG A 279 29.35 8.36 34.59
C ARG A 279 29.62 9.82 34.96
N VAL A 280 28.57 10.65 34.98
CA VAL A 280 28.61 12.03 35.49
C VAL A 280 27.54 12.26 36.56
N GLN A 281 27.60 13.40 37.26
CA GLN A 281 26.71 13.69 38.40
C GLN A 281 25.24 13.78 38.00
N GLU A 282 24.94 14.15 36.75
CA GLU A 282 23.61 14.11 36.16
C GLU A 282 23.64 13.36 34.81
N GLY A 283 23.54 12.03 34.86
CA GLY A 283 23.47 11.16 33.67
C GLY A 283 24.80 10.50 33.26
N TYR A 284 25.01 10.35 31.94
CA TYR A 284 26.20 9.72 31.36
C TYR A 284 26.74 10.55 30.18
N THR A 285 28.03 10.45 29.90
CA THR A 285 28.68 11.00 28.69
C THR A 285 29.52 9.91 28.04
N CYS A 286 29.91 10.09 26.77
CA CYS A 286 30.81 9.16 26.08
C CYS A 286 32.27 9.63 26.16
N ASP A 287 33.17 8.70 26.41
CA ASP A 287 34.63 8.81 26.27
C ASP A 287 35.00 8.15 24.94
N CYS A 288 35.14 8.96 23.89
CA CYS A 288 35.26 8.47 22.51
C CYS A 288 36.61 7.78 22.25
N PHE A 289 36.60 6.73 21.42
CA PHE A 289 37.84 6.08 20.99
C PHE A 289 38.67 7.00 20.09
N ASP A 290 39.96 6.70 19.94
CA ASP A 290 40.86 7.44 19.05
C ASP A 290 40.24 7.55 17.64
N GLY A 291 40.22 8.77 17.07
CA GLY A 291 39.58 9.04 15.77
C GLY A 291 38.10 9.46 15.87
N TYR A 292 37.54 9.60 17.07
CA TYR A 292 36.17 10.05 17.30
C TYR A 292 36.11 11.23 18.27
N THR A 293 35.08 12.06 18.14
CA THR A 293 34.80 13.21 19.02
C THR A 293 33.34 13.21 19.44
N LEU A 294 33.01 13.93 20.51
CA LEU A 294 31.64 14.09 20.95
C LEU A 294 30.83 14.94 19.97
N ASP A 295 29.57 14.54 19.77
CA ASP A 295 28.59 15.35 19.06
C ASP A 295 28.17 16.59 19.89
N LEU A 296 27.41 17.51 19.29
CA LEU A 296 26.94 18.73 19.96
C LEU A 296 26.05 18.44 21.19
N SER A 297 25.47 17.25 21.25
CA SER A 297 24.63 16.80 22.36
C SER A 297 25.45 16.15 23.49
N HIS A 298 26.76 15.93 23.30
CA HIS A 298 27.67 15.17 24.17
C HIS A 298 27.22 13.73 24.48
N MET A 299 26.39 13.15 23.60
CA MET A 299 25.75 11.85 23.82
C MET A 299 26.14 10.80 22.78
N ALA A 300 26.86 11.15 21.72
CA ALA A 300 27.35 10.23 20.71
C ALA A 300 28.80 10.54 20.27
N CYS A 301 29.54 9.50 19.87
CA CYS A 301 30.88 9.62 19.31
C CYS A 301 30.83 9.62 17.78
N ILE A 302 31.11 10.77 17.19
CA ILE A 302 31.14 10.97 15.74
C ILE A 302 32.58 10.91 15.23
N ASP A 303 32.73 10.39 14.01
CA ASP A 303 34.03 10.28 13.32
C ASP A 303 34.69 11.66 13.16
N VAL A 304 35.96 11.77 13.57
CA VAL A 304 36.76 12.96 13.34
C VAL A 304 37.32 12.89 11.94
N ASN A 305 36.88 13.78 11.06
CA ASN A 305 37.44 13.85 9.72
C ASN A 305 38.80 14.55 9.75
N GLU A 306 39.88 13.77 9.85
CA GLU A 306 41.24 14.29 9.90
C GLU A 306 41.69 14.91 8.58
N CYS A 307 40.95 14.69 7.47
CA CYS A 307 41.21 15.36 6.20
C CYS A 307 40.61 16.78 6.14
N SER A 308 39.58 17.10 6.92
CA SER A 308 38.95 18.44 6.95
C SER A 308 39.52 19.38 8.01
N GLU A 309 40.11 18.85 9.08
CA GLU A 309 40.81 19.63 10.13
C GLU A 309 42.15 20.24 9.66
N LEU A 310 42.54 20.07 8.39
CA LEU A 310 43.85 20.46 7.86
C LEU A 310 43.90 21.83 7.17
N GLU A 311 42.77 22.52 7.02
CA GLU A 311 42.80 23.92 6.55
C GLU A 311 43.32 24.89 7.62
N THR A 312 43.38 24.48 8.89
CA THR A 312 43.64 25.37 10.03
C THR A 312 45.06 25.29 10.61
N LEU A 313 45.81 24.18 10.42
CA LEU A 313 47.08 23.92 11.12
C LEU A 313 48.35 23.83 10.25
N GLN A 314 48.25 24.04 8.93
CA GLN A 314 49.39 24.21 8.02
C GLN A 314 50.52 23.15 8.11
N VAL A 315 50.19 21.91 8.47
CA VAL A 315 51.10 20.75 8.42
C VAL A 315 50.42 19.64 7.61
N PRO A 316 50.98 19.21 6.46
CA PRO A 316 50.34 18.21 5.61
C PRO A 316 50.40 16.82 6.28
N LEU A 317 49.23 16.32 6.69
CA LEU A 317 49.03 14.99 7.32
C LEU A 317 49.51 13.83 6.42
N CYS A 318 49.30 13.97 5.11
CA CYS A 318 49.73 13.03 4.07
C CYS A 318 50.76 13.71 3.14
N LYS A 319 52.01 13.26 3.13
CA LYS A 319 53.05 13.84 2.27
C LYS A 319 53.19 13.05 0.96
N ASN A 320 53.03 13.74 -0.17
CA ASN A 320 52.95 13.17 -1.53
C ASN A 320 51.81 12.15 -1.71
N ALA A 321 50.72 12.34 -0.98
CA ALA A 321 49.56 11.45 -0.97
C ALA A 321 48.26 12.22 -0.74
N LYS A 322 47.16 11.70 -1.28
CA LYS A 322 45.80 12.19 -1.05
C LYS A 322 45.24 11.60 0.23
N CYS A 323 44.73 12.44 1.13
CA CYS A 323 44.02 12.02 2.33
C CYS A 323 42.62 11.50 1.97
N ILE A 324 42.21 10.38 2.56
CA ILE A 324 40.86 9.84 2.48
C ILE A 324 40.42 9.53 3.91
N ASN A 325 39.34 10.19 4.34
CA ASN A 325 38.72 9.93 5.64
C ASN A 325 38.05 8.56 5.65
N THR A 326 38.15 7.84 6.75
CA THR A 326 37.52 6.53 6.97
C THR A 326 36.89 6.51 8.36
N ILE A 327 35.93 5.63 8.61
CA ILE A 327 35.28 5.58 9.93
C ILE A 327 36.31 5.17 11.00
N GLY A 328 36.62 6.07 11.92
CA GLY A 328 37.57 5.96 13.03
C GLY A 328 39.04 6.17 12.68
N SER A 329 39.35 6.62 11.46
CA SER A 329 40.74 6.80 11.01
C SER A 329 40.82 7.52 9.67
N TYR A 330 42.02 7.72 9.15
CA TYR A 330 42.24 8.16 7.77
C TYR A 330 43.31 7.31 7.10
N ARG A 331 43.30 7.30 5.78
CA ARG A 331 44.38 6.72 4.99
C ARG A 331 44.89 7.67 3.92
N CYS A 332 46.19 7.63 3.71
CA CYS A 332 46.86 8.38 2.66
C CYS A 332 47.08 7.48 1.43
N VAL A 333 46.54 7.87 0.28
CA VAL A 333 46.77 7.19 -1.00
C VAL A 333 47.85 7.94 -1.78
N CYS A 334 48.97 7.29 -2.06
CA CYS A 334 50.10 7.93 -2.76
C CYS A 334 49.66 8.47 -4.13
N LEU A 335 50.19 9.62 -4.49
CA LEU A 335 50.02 10.18 -5.83
C LEU A 335 50.76 9.33 -6.87
N PRO A 336 50.34 9.35 -8.15
CA PRO A 336 51.02 8.62 -9.22
C PRO A 336 52.53 8.90 -9.24
N GLY A 337 53.34 7.84 -9.33
CA GLY A 337 54.81 7.95 -9.29
C GLY A 337 55.41 7.91 -7.89
N PHE A 338 54.62 7.75 -6.83
CA PHE A 338 55.08 7.59 -5.45
C PHE A 338 54.61 6.26 -4.84
N LYS A 339 55.45 5.64 -4.00
CA LYS A 339 55.15 4.41 -3.24
C LYS A 339 55.26 4.66 -1.73
N GLY A 340 54.55 3.87 -0.93
CA GLY A 340 54.57 3.97 0.53
C GLY A 340 55.99 3.81 1.11
N SER A 341 56.33 4.65 2.08
CA SER A 341 57.60 4.58 2.81
C SER A 341 57.47 3.75 4.10
N ASN A 342 58.58 3.60 4.85
CA ASN A 342 58.58 3.04 6.21
C ASN A 342 58.03 4.03 7.26
N LYS A 343 57.84 5.30 6.90
CA LYS A 343 57.18 6.32 7.73
C LYS A 343 55.68 6.35 7.42
N ARG A 344 54.86 6.35 8.47
CA ARG A 344 53.40 6.50 8.38
C ARG A 344 53.06 7.81 7.65
N ASN A 345 52.13 7.75 6.70
CA ASN A 345 51.63 8.88 5.89
C ASN A 345 52.66 9.56 4.96
N TYR A 346 53.74 8.87 4.60
CA TYR A 346 54.79 9.41 3.73
C TYR A 346 54.98 8.53 2.49
N CYS A 347 54.84 9.13 1.30
CA CYS A 347 55.13 8.45 0.05
C CYS A 347 56.45 8.95 -0.56
N VAL A 348 57.29 8.00 -0.96
CA VAL A 348 58.59 8.23 -1.62
C VAL A 348 58.44 8.06 -3.13
N GLN A 349 59.14 8.88 -3.90
CA GLN A 349 59.11 8.79 -5.36
C GLN A 349 59.67 7.43 -5.81
N VAL A 350 59.02 6.82 -6.78
CA VAL A 350 59.54 5.63 -7.45
C VAL A 350 60.60 6.11 -8.42
N GLU A 351 61.87 5.79 -8.15
CA GLU A 351 62.97 6.03 -9.09
C GLU A 351 62.69 5.24 -10.37
N THR A 352 62.21 5.93 -11.40
CA THR A 352 62.19 5.40 -12.76
C THR A 352 63.64 5.39 -13.24
N ASN A 353 64.29 4.22 -13.28
CA ASN A 353 65.53 4.06 -14.01
C ASN A 353 65.27 4.32 -15.50
N LEU A 354 65.39 5.58 -15.91
CA LEU A 354 65.58 5.99 -17.29
C LEU A 354 67.09 6.03 -17.55
N THR A 355 67.65 4.89 -17.96
CA THR A 355 68.87 4.70 -18.79
C THR A 355 69.03 3.19 -18.94
N SER A 356 69.19 2.54 -20.10
CA SER A 356 69.61 2.95 -21.43
C SER A 356 69.31 1.81 -22.42
N THR A 357 68.76 2.17 -23.59
CA THR A 357 68.87 1.57 -24.95
C THR A 357 69.30 0.10 -25.15
N PRO A 358 68.60 -0.67 -26.03
CA PRO A 358 69.12 -1.93 -26.57
C PRO A 358 70.11 -1.65 -27.71
N THR A 359 71.30 -2.23 -27.65
CA THR A 359 72.19 -2.34 -28.81
C THR A 359 72.47 -3.82 -29.06
N GLN A 360 72.34 -4.20 -30.34
CA GLN A 360 72.75 -5.47 -30.92
C GLN A 360 74.22 -5.80 -30.63
#